data_AF-B8LLU2-F1
#
_entry.id   AF-B8LLU2-F1
#
_cell.length_a   1.000
_cell.length_b   1.000
_cell.length_c   1.000
_cell.angle_alpha   90.00
_cell.angle_beta   90.00
_cell.angle_gamma   90.00
#
_symmetry.space_group_name_H-M   'P 1'
#
loop_
_entity.id
_entity.type
_entity.pdbx_description
1 polymer ?
#
loop_
_entity_poly.entity_id
_entity_poly.type
_entity_poly.pdbx_seq_one_letter_code
_entity_poly.pdbx_strand_id
1 'polypeptide(L)'
;MEFAVTLQQQAMNKPCLGAYLVKSSGLGFESPRRKLDSCRMVKTRVQASKIRRERRPQNNDGDYYVDNGCIDCDTCRWMAPRTFKRIDERSAVYSQPNSAEERLKALQALISCPTASIHTESPPDISQVQMLFPLPLDEKSLSGVYLCGYHSDKSHGATAYFIVHPKGNILVGSPRYSECLAHNLEGLGGARYMFLTHSDDVPDHARWAKRLQCDRILHMREVKLPTADVELILEGQGPWSIFSDFDLIFTPGHTEGSVSLFYKPLKALFTGDQLTLSTDNNLNPLEESNEYSVTRQVGSIQRLLQLDFLWILPGHGKRLKFKDFKEKNVALERYLASCGRTFQSC
;
A
#
# COMPACT_ATOMS: atom_id res chain seq x y z
N MET A 1 -3.72 20.58 26.30
CA MET A 1 -3.31 19.18 26.12
C MET A 1 -4.57 18.39 25.84
N GLU A 2 -4.94 18.25 24.57
CA GLU A 2 -5.96 17.26 24.20
C GLU A 2 -5.29 15.90 24.30
N PHE A 3 -5.82 15.04 25.17
CA PHE A 3 -5.35 13.66 25.30
C PHE A 3 -5.72 12.92 24.01
N ALA A 4 -4.73 12.37 23.31
CA ALA A 4 -4.98 11.54 22.13
C ALA A 4 -5.84 10.34 22.51
N VAL A 5 -6.89 10.08 21.72
CA VAL A 5 -7.69 8.88 21.89
C VAL A 5 -6.85 7.71 21.42
N THR A 6 -6.27 6.98 22.38
CA THR A 6 -5.53 5.76 22.06
C THR A 6 -6.55 4.70 21.65
N LEU A 7 -6.36 4.00 20.53
CA LEU A 7 -7.32 2.98 20.07
C LEU A 7 -7.59 1.89 21.13
N GLN A 8 -6.65 1.64 22.05
CA GLN A 8 -6.87 0.78 23.21
C GLN A 8 -8.01 1.25 24.13
N GLN A 9 -8.26 2.56 24.26
CA GLN A 9 -9.34 3.11 25.07
C GLN A 9 -10.71 3.00 24.37
N GLN A 10 -10.77 3.05 23.04
CA GLN A 10 -12.02 2.83 22.28
C GLN A 10 -12.46 1.35 22.30
N ALA A 11 -11.52 0.41 22.29
CA ALA A 11 -11.83 -1.02 22.38
C ALA A 11 -12.44 -1.43 23.73
N MET A 12 -12.19 -0.67 24.82
CA MET A 12 -12.68 -0.96 26.17
C MET A 12 -14.13 -0.52 26.43
N ASN A 13 -14.77 0.22 25.51
CA ASN A 13 -16.14 0.74 25.68
C ASN A 13 -17.21 0.03 24.82
N LYS A 14 -16.95 -1.18 24.30
CA LYS A 14 -17.99 -1.94 23.57
C LYS A 14 -19.03 -2.54 24.53
N PRO A 15 -20.33 -2.24 24.39
CA PRO A 15 -21.36 -3.07 25.01
C PRO A 15 -21.34 -4.46 24.33
N CYS A 16 -21.30 -5.52 25.14
CA CYS A 16 -21.37 -6.90 24.67
C CYS A 16 -22.70 -7.15 23.94
N LEU A 17 -22.68 -7.10 22.61
CA LEU A 17 -23.80 -7.56 21.80
C LEU A 17 -23.65 -9.07 21.52
N GLY A 18 -24.47 -9.85 22.23
CA GLY A 18 -25.01 -11.14 21.78
C GLY A 18 -24.03 -12.30 21.62
N ALA A 19 -23.74 -13.00 22.71
CA ALA A 19 -23.15 -14.33 22.67
C ALA A 19 -24.14 -15.35 22.07
N TYR A 20 -23.80 -15.94 20.92
CA TYR A 20 -24.39 -17.21 20.50
C TYR A 20 -23.65 -18.35 21.21
N LEU A 21 -24.36 -19.00 22.12
CA LEU A 21 -23.95 -20.21 22.84
C LEU A 21 -23.66 -21.35 21.86
N VAL A 22 -22.41 -21.79 21.78
CA VAL A 22 -22.06 -23.14 21.30
C VAL A 22 -21.51 -23.91 22.51
N LYS A 23 -22.22 -24.99 22.86
CA LYS A 23 -21.91 -25.87 23.99
C LYS A 23 -20.56 -26.56 23.80
N SER A 24 -19.82 -26.64 24.90
CA SER A 24 -18.55 -27.33 25.05
C SER A 24 -18.72 -28.80 25.45
N SER A 25 -17.87 -29.65 24.85
CA SER A 25 -17.39 -30.94 25.34
C SER A 25 -16.18 -31.27 24.45
N GLY A 26 -14.99 -31.66 24.88
CA GLY A 26 -14.40 -32.05 26.14
C GLY A 26 -13.11 -32.79 25.77
N LEU A 27 -11.99 -32.41 26.39
CA LEU A 27 -10.73 -33.16 26.62
C LEU A 27 -9.96 -33.80 25.44
N GLY A 28 -8.66 -33.49 25.36
CA GLY A 28 -7.67 -34.28 24.63
C GLY A 28 -6.38 -33.52 24.31
N PHE A 29 -5.43 -33.52 25.24
CA PHE A 29 -4.05 -33.08 25.03
C PHE A 29 -3.27 -34.17 24.28
N GLU A 30 -2.89 -33.95 23.03
CA GLU A 30 -1.78 -34.66 22.37
C GLU A 30 -1.11 -33.74 21.33
N SER A 31 0.21 -33.66 21.37
CA SER A 31 1.02 -32.91 20.39
C SER A 31 1.32 -33.77 19.16
N PRO A 32 1.14 -33.27 17.93
CA PRO A 32 1.73 -33.93 16.77
C PRO A 32 2.86 -33.10 16.15
N ARG A 33 4.00 -33.78 15.96
CA ARG A 33 5.14 -33.34 15.14
C ARG A 33 4.64 -32.91 13.75
N ARG A 34 4.92 -31.66 13.35
CA ARG A 34 4.55 -31.13 12.02
C ARG A 34 5.34 -31.84 10.92
N LYS A 35 4.63 -32.57 10.06
CA LYS A 35 5.11 -32.89 8.71
C LYS A 35 4.98 -31.64 7.85
N LEU A 36 6.03 -31.33 7.10
CA LEU A 36 6.04 -30.36 6.01
C LEU A 36 5.16 -30.91 4.89
N ASP A 37 3.87 -30.56 4.89
CA ASP A 37 2.98 -30.91 3.78
C ASP A 37 3.08 -29.82 2.69
N SER A 38 3.37 -30.30 1.49
CA SER A 38 3.60 -29.55 0.25
C SER A 38 2.51 -28.52 -0.03
N CYS A 39 2.93 -27.29 -0.35
CA CYS A 39 2.08 -26.23 -0.90
C CYS A 39 1.37 -26.73 -2.18
N ARG A 40 0.08 -27.06 -2.08
CA ARG A 40 -0.74 -27.46 -3.23
C ARG A 40 -1.22 -26.18 -3.92
N MET A 41 -0.62 -25.87 -5.07
CA MET A 41 -1.02 -24.74 -5.90
C MET A 41 -2.49 -24.87 -6.31
N VAL A 42 -3.34 -23.98 -5.80
CA VAL A 42 -4.72 -23.82 -6.28
C VAL A 42 -4.67 -23.08 -7.62
N LYS A 43 -5.01 -23.78 -8.71
CA LYS A 43 -5.22 -23.15 -10.02
C LYS A 43 -6.51 -22.34 -9.98
N THR A 44 -6.43 -21.05 -9.66
CA THR A 44 -7.58 -20.15 -9.73
C THR A 44 -7.94 -19.90 -11.20
N ARG A 45 -9.11 -20.38 -11.63
CA ARG A 45 -9.67 -20.09 -12.95
C ARG A 45 -10.19 -18.65 -12.93
N VAL A 46 -9.39 -17.70 -13.40
CA VAL A 46 -9.84 -16.34 -13.67
C VAL A 46 -10.73 -16.38 -14.91
N GLN A 47 -11.96 -15.87 -14.80
CA GLN A 47 -12.82 -15.61 -15.96
C GLN A 47 -12.13 -14.53 -16.80
N ALA A 48 -11.46 -14.94 -17.87
CA ALA A 48 -10.73 -14.05 -18.76
C ALA A 48 -11.70 -13.15 -19.53
N SER A 49 -11.51 -11.84 -19.44
CA SER A 49 -12.06 -10.92 -20.44
C SER A 49 -11.45 -11.28 -21.81
N LYS A 50 -12.28 -11.31 -22.85
CA LYS A 50 -11.93 -11.70 -24.23
C LYS A 50 -11.08 -10.66 -24.98
N ILE A 51 -10.23 -9.90 -24.28
CA ILE A 51 -9.23 -9.05 -24.94
C ILE A 51 -7.95 -9.87 -25.07
N ARG A 52 -7.54 -10.16 -26.31
CA ARG A 52 -6.29 -10.85 -26.58
C ARG A 52 -5.15 -9.95 -26.08
N ARG A 53 -4.40 -10.46 -25.10
CA ARG A 53 -3.19 -9.83 -24.60
C ARG A 53 -2.10 -9.99 -25.63
N GLU A 54 -1.65 -8.87 -26.18
CA GLU A 54 -0.64 -8.83 -27.24
C GLU A 54 0.56 -8.02 -26.77
N ARG A 55 1.77 -8.49 -27.12
CA ARG A 55 3.02 -7.76 -26.88
C ARG A 55 2.90 -6.38 -27.52
N ARG A 56 3.21 -5.33 -26.75
CA ARG A 56 3.26 -3.97 -27.30
C ARG A 56 4.44 -3.83 -28.26
N PRO A 57 4.28 -3.12 -29.40
CA PRO A 57 5.39 -2.84 -30.31
C PRO A 57 6.45 -1.90 -29.72
N GLN A 58 6.12 -1.16 -28.65
CA GLN A 58 7.05 -0.26 -27.96
C GLN A 58 8.09 -0.99 -27.09
N ASN A 59 8.00 -2.32 -26.91
CA ASN A 59 9.03 -3.06 -26.19
C ASN A 59 10.26 -3.25 -27.07
N ASN A 60 11.44 -3.12 -26.48
CA ASN A 60 12.66 -3.65 -27.09
C ASN A 60 12.61 -5.19 -27.13
N ASP A 61 13.11 -5.76 -28.22
CA ASP A 61 13.15 -7.21 -28.43
C ASP A 61 13.86 -7.96 -27.28
N GLY A 62 13.36 -9.14 -26.95
CA GLY A 62 13.95 -10.05 -25.97
C GLY A 62 12.91 -10.76 -25.11
N ASP A 63 13.42 -11.42 -24.07
CA ASP A 63 12.63 -12.28 -23.18
C ASP A 63 11.52 -11.51 -22.45
N TYR A 64 11.84 -10.36 -21.84
CA TYR A 64 10.85 -9.57 -21.10
C TYR A 64 10.03 -8.70 -22.04
N TYR A 65 8.72 -8.61 -21.81
CA TYR A 65 7.85 -7.69 -22.53
C TYR A 65 6.62 -7.27 -21.73
N VAL A 66 6.07 -6.11 -22.08
CA VAL A 66 4.78 -5.62 -21.57
C VAL A 66 3.68 -5.80 -22.63
N ASP A 67 2.51 -6.29 -22.23
CA ASP A 67 1.35 -6.45 -23.10
C ASP A 67 0.42 -5.19 -23.11
N ASN A 68 -0.58 -5.23 -23.99
CA ASN A 68 -1.58 -4.17 -24.14
C ASN A 68 -2.60 -4.05 -22.97
N GLY A 69 -2.51 -4.89 -21.94
CA GLY A 69 -3.29 -4.80 -20.69
C GLY A 69 -2.67 -3.87 -19.64
N CYS A 70 -1.52 -3.26 -19.93
CA CYS A 70 -0.91 -2.25 -19.06
C CYS A 70 -1.83 -1.03 -18.89
N ILE A 71 -2.08 -0.64 -17.64
CA ILE A 71 -2.93 0.50 -17.23
C ILE A 71 -2.13 1.74 -16.84
N ASP A 72 -0.82 1.75 -17.11
CA ASP A 72 0.09 2.87 -16.82
C ASP A 72 0.31 3.26 -15.33
N CYS A 73 -0.04 2.38 -14.39
CA CYS A 73 0.11 2.54 -12.92
C CYS A 73 1.50 2.82 -12.33
N ASP A 74 2.54 3.01 -13.16
CA ASP A 74 3.91 3.32 -12.74
C ASP A 74 4.73 2.24 -11.99
N THR A 75 4.11 1.24 -11.37
CA THR A 75 4.76 0.21 -10.52
C THR A 75 6.12 -0.25 -11.04
N CYS A 76 6.16 -0.77 -12.27
CA CYS A 76 7.36 -1.39 -12.80
C CYS A 76 8.50 -0.39 -13.05
N ARG A 77 8.18 0.88 -13.28
CA ARG A 77 9.16 1.93 -13.58
C ARG A 77 9.91 2.34 -12.33
N TRP A 78 9.27 2.43 -11.17
CA TRP A 78 9.99 2.69 -9.93
C TRP A 78 10.63 1.43 -9.31
N MET A 79 10.12 0.22 -9.60
CA MET A 79 10.74 -1.04 -9.14
C MET A 79 12.00 -1.39 -9.93
N ALA A 80 11.94 -1.25 -11.25
CA ALA A 80 12.99 -1.65 -12.18
C ALA A 80 13.20 -0.56 -13.26
N PRO A 81 13.65 0.66 -12.88
CA PRO A 81 13.76 1.82 -13.79
C PRO A 81 14.76 1.63 -14.93
N ARG A 82 15.71 0.69 -14.80
CA ARG A 82 16.63 0.32 -15.88
C ARG A 82 15.94 -0.51 -16.97
N THR A 83 14.89 -1.24 -16.61
CA THR A 83 14.18 -2.16 -17.50
C THR A 83 12.95 -1.51 -18.11
N PHE A 84 12.14 -0.81 -17.32
CA PHE A 84 10.85 -0.27 -17.77
C PHE A 84 10.84 1.26 -17.81
N LYS A 85 10.25 1.82 -18.87
CA LYS A 85 9.94 3.25 -19.00
C LYS A 85 8.55 3.47 -19.56
N ARG A 86 8.04 4.70 -19.45
CA ARG A 86 6.79 5.12 -20.09
C ARG A 86 7.10 5.42 -21.55
N ILE A 87 6.44 4.72 -22.47
CA ILE A 87 6.53 4.91 -23.91
C ILE A 87 5.10 4.80 -24.46
N ASP A 88 4.64 5.84 -25.16
CA ASP A 88 3.26 5.99 -25.65
C ASP A 88 2.22 5.71 -24.55
N GLU A 89 2.21 6.53 -23.50
CA GLU A 89 1.22 6.52 -22.41
C GLU A 89 1.12 5.22 -21.58
N ARG A 90 2.04 4.28 -21.75
CA ARG A 90 2.06 3.01 -21.00
C ARG A 90 3.48 2.54 -20.74
N SER A 91 3.65 1.61 -19.81
CA SER A 91 4.95 0.98 -19.58
C SER A 91 5.34 0.06 -20.73
N ALA A 92 6.62 0.08 -21.10
CA ALA A 92 7.26 -0.84 -22.04
C ALA A 92 8.65 -1.22 -21.54
N VAL A 93 9.17 -2.37 -22.02
CA VAL A 93 10.56 -2.76 -21.79
C VAL A 93 11.46 -1.86 -22.62
N TYR A 94 12.14 -0.93 -21.96
CA TYR A 94 13.12 -0.02 -22.54
C TYR A 94 14.49 -0.67 -22.67
N SER A 95 14.86 -1.57 -21.77
CA SER A 95 16.08 -2.36 -21.87
C SER A 95 15.85 -3.73 -21.25
N GLN A 96 16.30 -4.78 -21.93
CA GLN A 96 16.28 -6.12 -21.35
C GLN A 96 17.22 -6.18 -20.13
N PRO A 97 16.82 -6.84 -19.02
CA PRO A 97 17.66 -6.95 -17.84
C PRO A 97 18.86 -7.87 -18.13
N ASN A 98 20.08 -7.34 -17.97
CA ASN A 98 21.31 -8.05 -18.38
C ASN A 98 22.09 -8.65 -17.21
N SER A 99 21.76 -8.30 -15.96
CA SER A 99 22.41 -8.78 -14.75
C SER A 99 21.43 -9.53 -13.84
N ALA A 100 21.95 -10.32 -12.89
CA ALA A 100 21.12 -11.00 -11.90
C ALA A 100 20.28 -10.02 -11.06
N GLU A 101 20.84 -8.85 -10.70
CA GLU A 101 20.14 -7.81 -9.97
C GLU A 101 18.98 -7.21 -10.79
N GLU A 102 19.23 -6.88 -12.05
CA GLU A 102 18.20 -6.31 -12.93
C GLU A 102 17.07 -7.33 -13.20
N ARG A 103 17.42 -8.61 -13.40
CA ARG A 103 16.43 -9.69 -13.54
C ARG A 103 15.60 -9.84 -12.28
N LEU A 104 16.23 -9.80 -11.10
CA LEU A 104 15.52 -9.87 -9.83
C LEU A 104 14.49 -8.73 -9.68
N LYS A 105 14.91 -7.49 -9.96
CA LYS A 105 14.00 -6.32 -9.91
C LYS A 105 12.87 -6.42 -10.94
N ALA A 106 13.17 -6.91 -12.15
CA ALA A 106 12.16 -7.12 -13.18
C ALA A 106 11.13 -8.19 -12.77
N LEU A 107 11.55 -9.28 -12.11
CA LEU A 107 10.63 -10.29 -11.56
C LEU A 107 9.82 -9.78 -10.38
N GLN A 108 10.41 -8.95 -9.51
CA GLN A 108 9.67 -8.27 -8.43
C GLN A 108 8.60 -7.33 -9.01
N ALA A 109 8.92 -6.60 -10.08
CA ALA A 109 7.97 -5.77 -10.82
C ALA A 109 6.87 -6.61 -11.48
N LEU A 110 7.21 -7.76 -12.06
CA LEU A 110 6.27 -8.71 -12.65
C LEU A 110 5.23 -9.19 -11.61
N ILE A 111 5.69 -9.63 -10.43
CA ILE A 111 4.82 -10.06 -9.33
C ILE A 111 3.91 -8.92 -8.85
N SER A 112 4.45 -7.71 -8.80
CA SER A 112 3.75 -6.53 -8.30
C SER A 112 2.82 -5.89 -9.33
N CYS A 113 2.91 -6.26 -10.60
CA CYS A 113 2.08 -5.68 -11.66
C CYS A 113 0.58 -5.92 -11.39
N PRO A 114 -0.24 -4.86 -11.27
CA PRO A 114 -1.65 -5.00 -10.89
C PRO A 114 -2.46 -5.79 -11.92
N THR A 115 -2.16 -5.61 -13.20
CA THR A 115 -2.87 -6.28 -14.31
C THR A 115 -2.15 -7.50 -14.85
N ALA A 116 -1.04 -7.93 -14.22
CA ALA A 116 -0.19 -9.03 -14.70
C ALA A 116 0.23 -8.87 -16.18
N SER A 117 0.60 -7.65 -16.57
CA SER A 117 0.91 -7.28 -17.96
C SER A 117 2.38 -7.41 -18.33
N ILE A 118 3.24 -7.83 -17.39
CA ILE A 118 4.66 -8.04 -17.60
C ILE A 118 4.88 -9.54 -17.77
N HIS A 119 5.57 -9.92 -18.83
CA HIS A 119 5.76 -11.29 -19.26
C HIS A 119 7.22 -11.59 -19.56
N THR A 120 7.50 -12.88 -19.67
CA THR A 120 8.74 -13.45 -20.19
C THR A 120 8.37 -14.43 -21.31
N GLU A 121 9.21 -14.60 -22.33
CA GLU A 121 8.99 -15.61 -23.37
C GLU A 121 9.17 -17.01 -22.80
N SER A 122 10.12 -17.16 -21.89
CA SER A 122 10.37 -18.39 -21.13
C SER A 122 10.00 -18.18 -19.65
N PRO A 123 8.81 -18.64 -19.20
CA PRO A 123 8.36 -18.43 -17.82
C PRO A 123 9.40 -18.93 -16.80
N PRO A 124 9.98 -18.04 -15.98
CA PRO A 124 10.95 -18.43 -14.98
C PRO A 124 10.24 -19.03 -13.76
N ASP A 125 10.99 -19.80 -12.96
CA ASP A 125 10.56 -20.11 -11.61
C ASP A 125 10.64 -18.83 -10.75
N ILE A 126 9.47 -18.29 -10.41
CA ILE A 126 9.35 -17.09 -9.57
C ILE A 126 9.22 -17.40 -8.08
N SER A 127 9.24 -18.68 -7.67
CA SER A 127 8.99 -19.10 -6.29
C SER A 127 9.97 -18.43 -5.32
N GLN A 128 11.25 -18.36 -5.69
CA GLN A 128 12.26 -17.68 -4.87
C GLN A 128 11.97 -16.20 -4.73
N VAL A 129 11.52 -15.52 -5.79
CA VAL A 129 11.20 -14.09 -5.77
C VAL A 129 9.94 -13.83 -4.93
N GLN A 130 8.95 -14.72 -5.01
CA GLN A 130 7.74 -14.62 -4.17
C GLN A 130 8.08 -14.70 -2.68
N MET A 131 9.05 -15.54 -2.30
CA MET A 131 9.53 -15.66 -0.91
C MET A 131 10.29 -14.43 -0.40
N LEU A 132 10.74 -13.54 -1.28
CA LEU A 132 11.39 -12.28 -0.87
C LEU A 132 10.39 -11.22 -0.40
N PHE A 133 9.11 -11.33 -0.75
CA PHE A 133 8.10 -10.38 -0.33
C PHE A 133 7.65 -10.63 1.12
N PRO A 134 7.35 -9.58 1.91
CA PRO A 134 7.42 -8.17 1.53
C PRO A 134 8.88 -7.67 1.47
N LEU A 135 9.19 -6.75 0.55
CA LEU A 135 10.56 -6.28 0.28
C LEU A 135 10.96 -5.15 1.25
N PRO A 136 12.15 -5.17 1.87
CA PRO A 136 12.61 -4.04 2.69
C PRO A 136 12.74 -2.77 1.85
N LEU A 137 12.24 -1.64 2.34
CA LEU A 137 12.30 -0.36 1.61
C LEU A 137 13.68 0.31 1.68
N ASP A 138 14.18 0.51 2.89
CA ASP A 138 15.49 1.11 3.16
C ASP A 138 15.97 0.61 4.52
N GLU A 139 16.94 -0.31 4.52
CA GLU A 139 17.40 -0.97 5.75
C GLU A 139 18.04 -0.01 6.76
N LYS A 140 18.50 1.17 6.31
CA LYS A 140 19.22 2.13 7.15
C LYS A 140 18.30 3.09 7.90
N SER A 141 17.21 3.52 7.26
CA SER A 141 16.32 4.58 7.77
C SER A 141 14.85 4.19 7.85
N LEU A 142 14.47 3.06 7.26
CA LEU A 142 13.13 2.48 7.32
C LEU A 142 13.19 1.01 7.80
N SER A 143 14.08 0.70 8.74
CA SER A 143 14.19 -0.65 9.31
C SER A 143 12.85 -1.13 9.87
N GLY A 144 12.43 -2.33 9.49
CA GLY A 144 11.13 -2.89 9.84
C GLY A 144 9.95 -2.41 8.99
N VAL A 145 10.18 -1.58 7.96
CA VAL A 145 9.14 -1.17 7.00
C VAL A 145 9.40 -1.82 5.64
N TYR A 146 8.37 -2.50 5.15
CA TYR A 146 8.43 -3.31 3.95
C TYR A 146 7.37 -2.89 2.93
N LEU A 147 7.68 -3.09 1.66
CA LEU A 147 6.78 -2.99 0.52
C LEU A 147 6.13 -4.36 0.27
N CYS A 148 4.80 -4.42 0.29
CA CYS A 148 4.10 -5.70 0.10
C CYS A 148 4.20 -6.23 -1.33
N GLY A 149 4.35 -5.36 -2.33
CA GLY A 149 4.16 -5.72 -3.74
C GLY A 149 2.72 -6.15 -3.99
N TYR A 150 2.53 -7.13 -4.89
CA TYR A 150 1.22 -7.73 -5.19
C TYR A 150 0.10 -6.68 -5.33
N HIS A 151 0.32 -5.64 -6.14
CA HIS A 151 -0.69 -4.60 -6.32
C HIS A 151 -1.93 -5.14 -7.05
N SER A 152 -3.02 -4.38 -6.99
CA SER A 152 -4.31 -4.75 -7.56
C SER A 152 -4.73 -3.80 -8.66
N ASP A 153 -5.37 -4.32 -9.71
CA ASP A 153 -6.01 -3.51 -10.75
C ASP A 153 -7.23 -2.76 -10.21
N LYS A 154 -7.92 -3.32 -9.20
CA LYS A 154 -9.05 -2.67 -8.51
C LYS A 154 -8.68 -1.40 -7.75
N SER A 155 -7.39 -1.17 -7.52
CA SER A 155 -6.85 0.00 -6.81
C SER A 155 -5.81 0.71 -7.67
N HIS A 156 -5.90 0.58 -9.00
CA HIS A 156 -4.96 1.17 -9.97
C HIS A 156 -3.46 0.97 -9.66
N GLY A 157 -3.07 -0.11 -8.95
CA GLY A 157 -1.67 -0.33 -8.57
C GLY A 157 -1.24 0.27 -7.24
N ALA A 158 -2.17 0.65 -6.36
CA ALA A 158 -1.88 1.21 -5.04
C ALA A 158 -0.90 0.34 -4.22
N THR A 159 -0.02 1.03 -3.51
CA THR A 159 1.08 0.48 -2.74
C THR A 159 0.64 0.21 -1.32
N ALA A 160 0.74 -1.06 -0.90
CA ALA A 160 0.59 -1.45 0.49
C ALA A 160 1.96 -1.65 1.16
N TYR A 161 2.03 -1.31 2.43
CA TYR A 161 3.22 -1.41 3.25
C TYR A 161 2.97 -2.27 4.48
N PHE A 162 4.02 -2.91 4.98
CA PHE A 162 3.97 -3.70 6.20
C PHE A 162 5.01 -3.20 7.19
N ILE A 163 4.58 -2.93 8.42
CA ILE A 163 5.42 -2.41 9.49
C ILE A 163 5.53 -3.48 10.57
N VAL A 164 6.75 -3.98 10.79
CA VAL A 164 7.06 -4.86 11.91
C VAL A 164 7.22 -4.02 13.16
N HIS A 165 6.48 -4.35 14.21
CA HIS A 165 6.45 -3.56 15.43
C HIS A 165 6.26 -4.42 16.69
N PRO A 166 7.01 -4.20 17.80
CA PRO A 166 6.99 -5.07 18.98
C PRO A 166 5.62 -5.25 19.66
N LYS A 167 4.72 -4.27 19.53
CA LYS A 167 3.36 -4.32 20.11
C LYS A 167 2.30 -4.92 19.18
N GLY A 168 2.72 -5.32 17.98
CA GLY A 168 1.88 -5.84 16.91
C GLY A 168 2.11 -5.07 15.61
N ASN A 169 2.30 -5.83 14.52
CA ASN A 169 2.59 -5.30 13.19
C ASN A 169 1.36 -4.60 12.59
N ILE A 170 1.62 -3.72 11.61
CA ILE A 170 0.58 -2.93 10.92
C ILE A 170 0.71 -3.14 9.41
N LEU A 171 -0.38 -3.58 8.77
CA LEU A 171 -0.54 -3.55 7.32
C LEU A 171 -1.16 -2.20 6.94
N VAL A 172 -0.45 -1.36 6.20
CA VAL A 172 -0.94 -0.06 5.72
C VAL A 172 -1.39 -0.19 4.26
N GLY A 173 -2.67 0.09 4.00
CA GLY A 173 -3.31 -0.18 2.71
C GLY A 173 -3.70 -1.65 2.54
N SER A 174 -4.10 -2.03 1.33
CA SER A 174 -4.58 -3.38 1.02
C SER A 174 -3.99 -3.89 -0.30
N PRO A 175 -3.02 -4.83 -0.28
CA PRO A 175 -2.52 -5.43 -1.50
C PRO A 175 -3.52 -6.46 -2.04
N ARG A 176 -3.41 -6.84 -3.32
CA ARG A 176 -4.12 -8.01 -3.86
C ARG A 176 -3.74 -9.23 -3.03
N TYR A 177 -4.72 -10.03 -2.63
CA TYR A 177 -4.45 -11.20 -1.82
C TYR A 177 -3.63 -12.25 -2.60
N SER A 178 -2.64 -12.82 -1.93
CA SER A 178 -1.86 -13.98 -2.38
C SER A 178 -1.56 -14.88 -1.19
N GLU A 179 -1.70 -16.21 -1.36
CA GLU A 179 -1.36 -17.17 -0.30
C GLU A 179 0.12 -17.08 0.09
N CYS A 180 1.02 -16.83 -0.87
CA CYS A 180 2.45 -16.71 -0.58
C CYS A 180 2.74 -15.46 0.25
N LEU A 181 2.20 -14.29 -0.14
CA LEU A 181 2.39 -13.07 0.65
C LEU A 181 1.78 -13.25 2.05
N ALA A 182 0.59 -13.86 2.16
CA ALA A 182 -0.04 -14.10 3.46
C ALA A 182 0.82 -14.97 4.36
N HIS A 183 1.36 -16.08 3.83
CA HIS A 183 2.27 -16.94 4.57
C HIS A 183 3.54 -16.19 5.03
N ASN A 184 4.11 -15.35 4.17
CA ASN A 184 5.30 -14.57 4.51
C ASN A 184 5.00 -13.53 5.61
N LEU A 185 3.87 -12.83 5.53
CA LEU A 185 3.45 -11.88 6.57
C LEU A 185 3.19 -12.58 7.93
N GLU A 186 2.61 -13.78 7.93
CA GLU A 186 2.49 -14.59 9.14
C GLU A 186 3.86 -15.00 9.71
N GLY A 187 4.82 -15.35 8.85
CA GLY A 187 6.20 -15.62 9.23
C GLY A 187 6.89 -14.43 9.91
N LEU A 188 6.44 -13.21 9.62
CA LEU A 188 6.88 -11.97 10.26
C LEU A 188 6.06 -11.59 11.52
N GLY A 189 5.15 -12.46 11.96
CA GLY A 189 4.31 -12.25 13.16
C GLY A 189 2.87 -11.81 12.86
N GLY A 190 2.41 -11.92 11.61
CA GLY A 190 1.06 -11.54 11.19
C GLY A 190 0.84 -10.02 11.26
N ALA A 191 -0.41 -9.58 11.33
CA ALA A 191 -0.74 -8.17 11.56
C ALA A 191 -1.70 -8.06 12.74
N ARG A 192 -1.52 -7.04 13.58
CA ARG A 192 -2.51 -6.68 14.60
C ARG A 192 -3.54 -5.72 14.02
N TYR A 193 -3.08 -4.77 13.21
CA TYR A 193 -3.93 -3.76 12.59
C TYR A 193 -3.75 -3.75 11.08
N MET A 194 -4.83 -3.45 10.38
CA MET A 194 -4.83 -3.04 8.98
C MET A 194 -5.32 -1.60 8.88
N PHE A 195 -4.43 -0.65 8.64
CA PHE A 195 -4.79 0.74 8.52
C PHE A 195 -5.10 1.09 7.07
N LEU A 196 -6.35 1.49 6.81
CA LEU A 196 -6.84 1.90 5.50
C LEU A 196 -6.91 3.44 5.47
N THR A 197 -6.15 4.06 4.55
CA THR A 197 -6.05 5.52 4.46
C THR A 197 -7.34 6.16 3.97
N HIS A 198 -8.04 5.49 3.06
CA HIS A 198 -9.32 5.87 2.44
C HIS A 198 -9.97 4.62 1.82
N SER A 199 -11.19 4.74 1.31
CA SER A 199 -11.97 3.59 0.82
C SER A 199 -11.63 3.08 -0.58
N ASP A 200 -10.88 3.83 -1.37
CA ASP A 200 -10.80 3.57 -2.82
C ASP A 200 -9.74 2.49 -3.12
N ASP A 201 -8.70 2.43 -2.28
CA ASP A 201 -7.58 1.49 -2.40
C ASP A 201 -7.64 0.32 -1.39
N VAL A 202 -8.79 -0.35 -1.30
CA VAL A 202 -9.04 -1.42 -0.32
C VAL A 202 -9.25 -2.83 -0.91
N PRO A 203 -8.57 -3.25 -1.99
CA PRO A 203 -8.83 -4.55 -2.61
C PRO A 203 -8.54 -5.70 -1.65
N ASP A 204 -9.46 -6.66 -1.54
CA ASP A 204 -9.32 -7.84 -0.67
C ASP A 204 -9.13 -7.55 0.83
N HIS A 205 -9.41 -6.34 1.32
CA HIS A 205 -9.21 -5.95 2.73
C HIS A 205 -9.88 -6.91 3.73
N ALA A 206 -11.13 -7.33 3.46
CA ALA A 206 -11.83 -8.31 4.30
C ALA A 206 -11.17 -9.70 4.29
N ARG A 207 -10.56 -10.10 3.18
CA ARG A 207 -9.83 -11.38 3.08
C ARG A 207 -8.54 -11.33 3.88
N TRP A 208 -7.82 -10.20 3.84
CA TRP A 208 -6.65 -9.95 4.67
C TRP A 208 -6.99 -9.94 6.16
N ALA A 209 -8.03 -9.20 6.56
CA ALA A 209 -8.50 -9.17 7.95
C ALA A 209 -8.84 -10.57 8.46
N LYS A 210 -9.56 -11.37 7.66
CA LYS A 210 -9.86 -12.77 8.01
C LYS A 210 -8.61 -13.63 8.11
N ARG A 211 -7.65 -13.49 7.19
CA ARG A 211 -6.45 -14.33 7.13
C ARG A 211 -5.47 -14.03 8.26
N LEU A 212 -5.26 -12.75 8.56
CA LEU A 212 -4.31 -12.27 9.57
C LEU A 212 -4.94 -12.07 10.95
N GLN A 213 -6.27 -12.16 11.05
CA GLN A 213 -7.04 -11.87 12.26
C GLN A 213 -6.74 -10.47 12.83
N CYS A 214 -6.60 -9.49 11.94
CA CYS A 214 -6.30 -8.11 12.30
C CYS A 214 -7.56 -7.22 12.31
N ASP A 215 -7.53 -6.18 13.14
CA ASP A 215 -8.58 -5.15 13.14
C ASP A 215 -8.30 -4.11 12.05
N ARG A 216 -9.27 -3.88 11.15
CA ARG A 216 -9.19 -2.79 10.17
C ARG A 216 -9.54 -1.48 10.84
N ILE A 217 -8.70 -0.48 10.60
CA ILE A 217 -8.90 0.90 11.06
C ILE A 217 -9.23 1.75 9.84
N LEU A 218 -10.36 2.44 9.88
CA LEU A 218 -10.83 3.32 8.82
C LEU A 218 -11.63 4.50 9.40
N HIS A 219 -11.63 5.65 8.75
CA HIS A 219 -12.42 6.79 9.20
C HIS A 219 -13.91 6.65 8.88
N MET A 220 -14.80 7.16 9.75
CA MET A 220 -16.28 7.05 9.61
C MET A 220 -16.78 7.52 8.24
N ARG A 221 -16.19 8.58 7.69
CA ARG A 221 -16.56 9.13 6.38
C ARG A 221 -16.19 8.24 5.19
N GLU A 222 -15.40 7.21 5.42
CA GLU A 222 -15.00 6.20 4.43
C GLU A 222 -15.76 4.88 4.63
N VAL A 223 -16.61 4.77 5.66
CA VAL A 223 -17.40 3.57 5.96
C VAL A 223 -18.60 3.50 5.01
N LYS A 224 -18.41 2.82 3.89
CA LYS A 224 -19.41 2.52 2.86
C LYS A 224 -19.21 1.08 2.39
N LEU A 225 -20.02 0.55 1.48
CA LEU A 225 -19.63 -0.73 0.86
C LEU A 225 -18.38 -0.54 0.00
N PRO A 226 -17.36 -1.45 0.06
CA PRO A 226 -17.33 -2.73 0.79
C PRO A 226 -16.74 -2.67 2.22
N THR A 227 -16.38 -1.49 2.73
CA THR A 227 -15.78 -1.25 4.06
C THR A 227 -16.78 -1.13 5.21
N ALA A 228 -18.05 -1.50 5.03
CA ALA A 228 -19.11 -1.28 6.02
C ALA A 228 -18.92 -2.10 7.32
N ASP A 229 -18.09 -3.14 7.29
CA ASP A 229 -17.86 -4.09 8.38
C ASP A 229 -16.52 -3.90 9.11
N VAL A 230 -15.82 -2.77 8.90
CA VAL A 230 -14.53 -2.49 9.54
C VAL A 230 -14.63 -2.46 11.07
N GLU A 231 -13.59 -2.96 11.73
CA GLU A 231 -13.61 -3.26 13.16
C GLU A 231 -13.43 -2.03 14.06
N LEU A 232 -12.62 -1.06 13.61
CA LEU A 232 -12.27 0.16 14.33
C LEU A 232 -12.54 1.38 13.45
N ILE A 233 -13.56 2.16 13.84
CA ILE A 233 -13.97 3.36 13.11
C ILE A 233 -13.45 4.60 13.83
N LEU A 234 -12.70 5.45 13.11
CA LEU A 234 -12.25 6.75 13.59
C LEU A 234 -13.37 7.79 13.43
N GLU A 235 -13.67 8.52 14.50
CA GLU A 235 -14.67 9.58 14.51
C GLU A 235 -14.06 10.92 14.92
N GLY A 236 -14.55 12.01 14.30
CA GLY A 236 -14.08 13.37 14.58
C GLY A 236 -12.91 13.79 13.68
N GLN A 237 -11.94 14.51 14.23
CA GLN A 237 -10.78 15.04 13.50
C GLN A 237 -9.44 14.60 14.13
N GLY A 238 -9.49 13.67 15.09
CA GLY A 238 -8.35 13.27 15.90
C GLY A 238 -8.10 14.21 17.10
N PRO A 239 -6.92 14.09 17.75
CA PRO A 239 -5.84 13.17 17.41
C PRO A 239 -6.17 11.72 17.79
N TRP A 240 -5.85 10.79 16.89
CA TRP A 240 -5.86 9.35 17.19
C TRP A 240 -4.43 8.80 17.10
N SER A 241 -4.13 7.80 17.91
CA SER A 241 -2.82 7.16 17.89
C SER A 241 -2.94 5.65 17.96
N ILE A 242 -2.04 4.97 17.25
CA ILE A 242 -1.77 3.54 17.43
C ILE A 242 -0.52 3.43 18.29
N PHE A 243 -0.65 2.85 19.48
CA PHE A 243 0.42 2.86 20.48
C PHE A 243 0.90 4.31 20.78
N SER A 244 2.14 4.46 21.21
CA SER A 244 2.78 5.75 21.46
C SER A 244 3.44 6.34 20.21
N ASP A 245 3.67 5.53 19.19
CA ASP A 245 4.69 5.80 18.16
C ASP A 245 4.07 6.17 16.81
N PHE A 246 2.77 5.93 16.63
CA PHE A 246 2.03 6.23 15.41
C PHE A 246 0.91 7.22 15.67
N ASP A 247 0.89 8.31 14.90
CA ASP A 247 -0.23 9.26 14.89
C ASP A 247 -1.05 9.07 13.61
N LEU A 248 -2.37 9.07 13.75
CA LEU A 248 -3.30 9.04 12.62
C LEU A 248 -3.84 10.46 12.42
N ILE A 249 -3.54 11.03 11.27
CA ILE A 249 -3.67 12.45 10.99
C ILE A 249 -4.80 12.62 9.99
N PHE A 250 -5.87 13.28 10.42
CA PHE A 250 -6.99 13.55 9.54
C PHE A 250 -6.58 14.50 8.41
N THR A 251 -6.57 13.99 7.18
CA THR A 251 -6.08 14.68 5.98
C THR A 251 -7.13 14.61 4.87
N PRO A 252 -8.32 15.23 5.04
CA PRO A 252 -9.35 15.25 4.01
C PRO A 252 -8.85 16.03 2.79
N GLY A 253 -9.33 15.64 1.62
CA GLY A 253 -8.91 16.27 0.38
C GLY A 253 -9.13 15.37 -0.81
N HIS A 254 -8.33 14.31 -0.91
CA HIS A 254 -8.51 13.27 -1.92
C HIS A 254 -9.88 12.60 -1.77
N THR A 255 -10.19 12.13 -0.55
CA THR A 255 -11.55 11.78 -0.11
C THR A 255 -11.98 12.62 1.10
N GLU A 256 -13.25 12.53 1.50
CA GLU A 256 -13.79 13.28 2.64
C GLU A 256 -13.21 12.82 3.98
N GLY A 257 -12.85 11.54 4.09
CA GLY A 257 -12.38 10.86 5.30
C GLY A 257 -10.93 10.40 5.25
N SER A 258 -10.14 10.83 4.27
CA SER A 258 -8.72 10.46 4.14
C SER A 258 -7.93 10.70 5.43
N VAL A 259 -7.16 9.70 5.86
CA VAL A 259 -6.27 9.75 7.04
C VAL A 259 -4.87 9.27 6.67
N SER A 260 -3.85 10.04 7.04
CA SER A 260 -2.44 9.66 6.91
C SER A 260 -1.93 9.04 8.21
N LEU A 261 -0.98 8.10 8.12
CA LEU A 261 -0.33 7.51 9.30
C LEU A 261 1.11 8.02 9.40
N PHE A 262 1.46 8.62 10.53
CA PHE A 262 2.81 9.11 10.80
C PHE A 262 3.51 8.22 11.82
N TYR A 263 4.59 7.55 11.39
CA TYR A 263 5.44 6.75 12.26
C TYR A 263 6.61 7.61 12.78
N LYS A 264 6.47 8.09 14.02
CA LYS A 264 7.35 9.10 14.63
C LYS A 264 8.82 8.67 14.69
N PRO A 265 9.19 7.48 15.23
CA PRO A 265 10.58 7.06 15.32
C PRO A 265 11.35 7.07 14.00
N LEU A 266 10.70 6.68 12.89
CA LEU A 266 11.32 6.60 11.56
C LEU A 266 11.05 7.84 10.70
N LYS A 267 10.30 8.82 11.23
CA LYS A 267 9.93 10.04 10.52
C LYS A 267 9.27 9.72 9.17
N ALA A 268 8.41 8.71 9.14
CA ALA A 268 7.80 8.19 7.92
C ALA A 268 6.30 8.50 7.88
N LEU A 269 5.86 9.22 6.84
CA LEU A 269 4.47 9.57 6.62
C LEU A 269 3.89 8.71 5.49
N PHE A 270 2.92 7.87 5.84
CA PHE A 270 2.13 7.08 4.90
C PHE A 270 0.91 7.89 4.49
N THR A 271 0.90 8.37 3.25
CA THR A 271 -0.03 9.43 2.80
C THR A 271 -1.26 8.91 2.09
N GLY A 272 -1.27 7.64 1.66
CA GLY A 272 -2.23 7.18 0.67
C GLY A 272 -2.15 8.10 -0.55
N ASP A 273 -3.29 8.65 -0.94
CA ASP A 273 -3.40 9.49 -2.15
C ASP A 273 -3.36 10.98 -1.87
N GLN A 274 -3.14 11.34 -0.60
CA GLN A 274 -3.05 12.72 -0.18
C GLN A 274 -1.86 13.46 -0.79
N LEU A 275 -0.74 12.77 -0.96
CA LEU A 275 0.49 13.23 -1.59
C LEU A 275 1.07 12.04 -2.36
N THR A 276 1.07 12.11 -3.68
CA THR A 276 1.64 11.09 -4.58
C THR A 276 2.77 11.69 -5.42
N LEU A 277 3.67 10.85 -5.91
CA LEU A 277 4.89 11.29 -6.60
C LEU A 277 5.05 10.61 -7.96
N SER A 278 5.44 11.38 -8.97
CA SER A 278 5.84 10.84 -10.26
C SER A 278 7.22 10.17 -10.19
N THR A 279 7.58 9.47 -11.28
CA THR A 279 8.91 8.84 -11.44
C THR A 279 10.08 9.81 -11.31
N ASP A 280 9.84 11.07 -11.65
CA ASP A 280 10.85 12.14 -11.67
C ASP A 280 10.99 12.84 -10.32
N ASN A 281 10.41 12.25 -9.26
CA ASN A 281 10.34 12.78 -7.89
C ASN A 281 9.59 14.11 -7.78
N ASN A 282 8.71 14.41 -8.74
CA ASN A 282 7.80 15.55 -8.63
C ASN A 282 6.53 15.09 -7.93
N LEU A 283 5.96 15.95 -7.08
CA LEU A 283 4.62 15.72 -6.54
C LEU A 283 3.61 15.83 -7.69
N ASN A 284 2.70 14.86 -7.80
CA ASN A 284 1.71 14.86 -8.86
C ASN A 284 0.70 16.00 -8.68
N PRO A 285 0.09 16.50 -9.77
CA PRO A 285 -1.07 17.40 -9.68
C PRO A 285 -2.17 16.76 -8.84
N LEU A 286 -2.86 17.57 -8.04
CA LEU A 286 -3.93 17.07 -7.16
C LEU A 286 -5.20 16.76 -7.95
N GLU A 287 -5.39 17.44 -9.08
CA GLU A 287 -6.63 17.46 -9.85
C GLU A 287 -6.92 16.14 -10.58
N GLU A 288 -5.89 15.38 -10.95
CA GLU A 288 -6.03 14.21 -11.83
C GLU A 288 -6.66 12.98 -11.13
N SER A 289 -6.70 12.97 -9.80
CA SER A 289 -7.26 11.86 -9.00
C SER A 289 -7.99 12.32 -7.73
N ASN A 290 -8.36 13.59 -7.60
CA ASN A 290 -9.11 14.08 -6.45
C ASN A 290 -10.60 13.79 -6.60
N GLU A 291 -11.18 13.05 -5.66
CA GLU A 291 -12.60 12.69 -5.66
C GLU A 291 -13.48 13.62 -4.80
N TYR A 292 -12.87 14.59 -4.09
CA TYR A 292 -13.60 15.40 -3.10
C TYR A 292 -13.30 16.90 -3.17
N SER A 293 -12.15 17.36 -2.67
CA SER A 293 -11.82 18.79 -2.68
C SER A 293 -10.32 19.05 -2.69
N VAL A 294 -9.81 19.56 -3.81
CA VAL A 294 -8.41 20.02 -3.93
C VAL A 294 -8.09 21.11 -2.91
N THR A 295 -8.99 22.06 -2.66
CA THR A 295 -8.79 23.11 -1.65
C THR A 295 -8.60 22.52 -0.25
N ARG A 296 -9.39 21.51 0.14
CA ARG A 296 -9.18 20.81 1.40
C ARG A 296 -7.90 20.00 1.40
N GLN A 297 -7.54 19.40 0.25
CA GLN A 297 -6.29 18.66 0.10
C GLN A 297 -5.07 19.56 0.34
N VAL A 298 -5.06 20.76 -0.25
CA VAL A 298 -4.05 21.80 -0.03
C VAL A 298 -3.98 22.19 1.45
N GLY A 299 -5.13 22.45 2.10
CA GLY A 299 -5.17 22.76 3.53
C GLY A 299 -4.65 21.63 4.42
N SER A 300 -4.88 20.37 4.05
CA SER A 300 -4.32 19.21 4.72
C SER A 300 -2.79 19.13 4.54
N ILE A 301 -2.27 19.39 3.34
CA ILE A 301 -0.82 19.42 3.08
C ILE A 301 -0.13 20.56 3.85
N GLN A 302 -0.77 21.73 3.96
CA GLN A 302 -0.28 22.82 4.79
C GLN A 302 -0.12 22.42 6.25
N ARG A 303 -1.04 21.62 6.81
CA ARG A 303 -0.93 21.09 8.17
C ARG A 303 0.20 20.07 8.30
N LEU A 304 0.43 19.25 7.26
CA LEU A 304 1.54 18.27 7.25
C LEU A 304 2.92 18.94 7.33
N LEU A 305 3.09 20.20 6.89
CA LEU A 305 4.36 20.94 7.02
C LEU A 305 4.90 20.98 8.47
N GLN A 306 3.99 20.98 9.45
CA GLN A 306 4.32 21.06 10.88
C GLN A 306 4.91 19.77 11.45
N LEU A 307 4.77 18.65 10.73
CA LEU A 307 5.29 17.35 11.14
C LEU A 307 6.74 17.18 10.70
N ASP A 308 7.54 16.51 11.52
CA ASP A 308 8.98 16.33 11.29
C ASP A 308 9.32 15.07 10.48
N PHE A 309 8.45 14.66 9.55
CA PHE A 309 8.73 13.53 8.66
C PHE A 309 9.86 13.85 7.67
N LEU A 310 10.60 12.81 7.27
CA LEU A 310 11.60 12.85 6.21
C LEU A 310 11.30 11.87 5.09
N TRP A 311 10.33 10.98 5.28
CA TRP A 311 9.87 10.05 4.25
C TRP A 311 8.41 10.30 3.89
N ILE A 312 8.11 10.34 2.59
CA ILE A 312 6.76 10.22 2.04
C ILE A 312 6.62 8.82 1.45
N LEU A 313 5.63 8.08 1.93
CA LEU A 313 5.28 6.73 1.52
C LEU A 313 3.85 6.73 0.96
N PRO A 314 3.67 6.97 -0.35
CA PRO A 314 2.35 7.16 -0.95
C PRO A 314 1.63 5.86 -1.32
N GLY A 315 0.32 5.96 -1.57
CA GLY A 315 -0.45 4.91 -2.25
C GLY A 315 0.05 4.72 -3.68
N HIS A 316 0.17 5.82 -4.44
CA HIS A 316 0.65 5.78 -5.82
C HIS A 316 2.00 6.44 -6.04
N GLY A 317 2.76 5.84 -6.95
CA GLY A 317 4.03 6.36 -7.41
C GLY A 317 5.20 6.10 -6.48
N LYS A 318 6.19 7.00 -6.52
CA LYS A 318 7.50 6.76 -5.91
C LYS A 318 7.56 7.20 -4.45
N ARG A 319 8.40 6.55 -3.65
CA ARG A 319 8.71 6.99 -2.28
C ARG A 319 9.78 8.08 -2.33
N LEU A 320 9.65 9.09 -1.48
CA LEU A 320 10.60 10.20 -1.42
C LEU A 320 11.22 10.29 -0.02
N LYS A 321 12.54 10.42 0.02
CA LYS A 321 13.31 10.74 1.22
C LYS A 321 13.89 12.14 1.09
N PHE A 322 13.66 12.97 2.09
CA PHE A 322 14.35 14.24 2.27
C PHE A 322 15.60 14.05 3.13
N LYS A 323 16.63 14.83 2.83
CA LYS A 323 17.86 14.91 3.61
C LYS A 323 17.59 15.46 5.01
N ASP A 324 16.78 16.52 5.08
CA ASP A 324 16.46 17.22 6.32
C ASP A 324 15.10 17.95 6.23
N PHE A 325 14.68 18.53 7.36
CA PHE A 325 13.41 19.24 7.48
C PHE A 325 13.34 20.49 6.59
N LYS A 326 14.48 21.14 6.32
CA LYS A 326 14.53 22.35 5.48
C LYS A 326 14.24 21.98 4.03
N GLU A 327 14.88 20.92 3.52
CA GLU A 327 14.61 20.42 2.17
C GLU A 327 13.14 20.01 2.01
N LYS A 328 12.59 19.27 3.00
CA LYS A 328 11.19 18.87 3.04
C LYS A 328 10.24 20.08 2.95
N ASN A 329 10.44 21.09 3.80
CA ASN A 329 9.58 22.28 3.81
C ASN A 329 9.69 23.07 2.51
N VAL A 330 10.90 23.30 1.99
CA VAL A 330 11.10 24.01 0.72
C VAL A 330 10.39 23.29 -0.44
N ALA A 331 10.47 21.96 -0.49
CA ALA A 331 9.79 21.17 -1.51
C ALA A 331 8.26 21.29 -1.42
N LEU A 332 7.70 21.14 -0.22
CA LEU A 332 6.25 21.20 0.00
C LEU A 332 5.68 22.62 -0.16
N GLU A 333 6.39 23.65 0.29
CA GLU A 333 6.00 25.06 0.08
C GLU A 333 6.00 25.42 -1.40
N ARG A 334 7.01 24.97 -2.16
CA ARG A 334 7.05 25.15 -3.62
C ARG A 334 5.84 24.48 -4.29
N TYR A 335 5.49 23.27 -3.85
CA TYR A 335 4.34 22.54 -4.37
C TYR A 335 3.00 23.21 -4.02
N LEU A 336 2.84 23.67 -2.80
CA LEU A 336 1.65 24.43 -2.39
C LEU A 336 1.52 25.73 -3.20
N ALA A 337 2.64 26.41 -3.47
CA ALA A 337 2.67 27.61 -4.30
C ALA A 337 2.38 27.33 -5.79
N SER A 338 2.64 26.12 -6.30
CA SER A 338 2.20 25.74 -7.65
C SER A 338 0.71 25.44 -7.69
N CYS A 339 0.16 24.80 -6.65
CA CYS A 339 -1.29 24.56 -6.54
C CYS A 339 -2.09 25.87 -6.48
N GLY A 340 -1.58 26.90 -5.78
CA GLY A 340 -2.26 28.19 -5.65
C GLY A 340 -2.38 29.01 -6.95
N ARG A 341 -1.47 28.79 -7.92
CA ARG A 341 -1.53 29.49 -9.23
C ARG A 341 -2.62 28.95 -10.13
N THR A 342 -3.04 27.70 -9.95
CA THR A 342 -4.13 27.06 -10.70
C THR A 342 -5.51 27.65 -10.35
N PHE A 343 -5.68 28.21 -9.15
CA PHE A 343 -6.94 28.79 -8.68
C PHE A 343 -7.19 30.26 -9.07
N GLN A 344 -6.20 30.95 -9.63
CA GLN A 344 -6.36 32.36 -10.08
C GLN A 344 -6.76 32.49 -11.56
N SER A 345 -6.92 31.36 -12.28
CA SER A 345 -7.26 31.33 -13.70
C SER A 345 -8.62 30.68 -14.00
N CYS A 346 -9.57 30.71 -13.07
CA CYS A 346 -10.97 30.35 -13.31
C CYS A 346 -11.88 31.53 -12.98
#